data_AF-A0A7S1TFZ4-F1
#
_entry.id   AF-A0A7S1TFZ4-F1
#
_cell.length_a   1.000
_cell.length_b   1.000
_cell.length_c   1.000
_cell.angle_alpha   90.00
_cell.angle_beta   90.00
_cell.angle_gamma   90.00
#
_symmetry.space_group_name_H-M   'P 1'
#
loop_
_entity.id
_entity.type
_entity.pdbx_description
1 polymer ?
#
loop_
_entity_poly.entity_id
_entity_poly.type
_entity_poly.pdbx_seq_one_letter_code
_entity_poly.pdbx_strand_id
1 'polypeptide(L)'
;GDLNQDGYLDIVQCNYVQAPVDVWYGSPNGTFRHEQAFLDPGGRQSTAVADLDGNGLPDIVLAIGRKNSPPNIRVERTNSQGVLEHVPNTTTNFTGTDSVFVWLTS
;
A
#
# COMPACT_ATOMS: atom_id res chain seq x y z
N GLY A 1 5.37 -6.45 -6.77
CA GLY A 1 6.16 -5.63 -7.71
C GLY A 1 7.54 -5.49 -7.12
N ASP A 2 8.50 -4.93 -7.84
CA ASP A 2 9.80 -4.60 -7.26
C ASP A 2 9.67 -3.24 -6.54
N LEU A 3 9.50 -3.27 -5.22
CA LEU A 3 9.14 -2.11 -4.39
C LEU A 3 10.38 -1.29 -4.04
N ASN A 4 11.51 -1.96 -3.83
CA ASN A 4 12.76 -1.33 -3.43
C ASN A 4 13.77 -1.16 -4.59
N GLN A 5 13.40 -1.56 -5.81
CA GLN A 5 14.23 -1.54 -7.03
C GLN A 5 15.53 -2.33 -6.92
N ASP A 6 15.53 -3.41 -6.15
CA ASP A 6 16.69 -4.30 -6.05
C ASP A 6 16.78 -5.34 -7.17
N GLY A 7 15.79 -5.35 -8.07
CA GLY A 7 15.68 -6.27 -9.19
C GLY A 7 14.96 -7.58 -8.85
N TYR A 8 14.43 -7.70 -7.64
CA TYR A 8 13.68 -8.88 -7.17
C TYR A 8 12.22 -8.53 -6.89
N LEU A 9 11.35 -9.55 -7.01
CA LEU A 9 9.93 -9.34 -6.80
C LEU A 9 9.60 -9.32 -5.31
N ASP A 10 8.93 -8.26 -4.88
CA ASP A 10 8.41 -8.12 -3.53
C ASP A 10 6.90 -8.42 -3.47
N ILE A 11 6.45 -8.82 -2.29
CA ILE A 11 5.05 -9.07 -1.95
C ILE A 11 4.62 -8.08 -0.87
N VAL A 12 3.48 -7.43 -1.06
CA VAL A 12 2.84 -6.62 -0.04
C VAL A 12 1.48 -7.20 0.28
N GLN A 13 1.24 -7.54 1.55
CA GLN A 13 -0.05 -8.04 2.01
C GLN A 13 -0.82 -6.96 2.75
N CYS A 14 -1.99 -6.68 2.20
CA CYS A 14 -2.95 -5.73 2.69
C CYS A 14 -4.18 -6.48 3.24
N ASN A 15 -4.27 -6.64 4.56
CA ASN A 15 -5.32 -7.43 5.23
C ASN A 15 -6.73 -6.78 5.25
N TYR A 16 -7.79 -7.54 5.05
CA TYR A 16 -9.15 -6.95 5.12
C TYR A 16 -9.52 -6.45 6.54
N VAL A 17 -9.00 -7.13 7.57
CA VAL A 17 -9.20 -6.77 8.97
C VAL A 17 -8.13 -5.78 9.46
N GLN A 18 -8.35 -5.20 10.64
CA GLN A 18 -7.34 -4.42 11.34
C GLN A 18 -6.14 -5.33 11.64
N ALA A 19 -5.07 -5.13 10.89
CA ALA A 19 -3.85 -5.90 10.94
C ALA A 19 -2.73 -5.11 10.22
N PRO A 20 -1.46 -5.37 10.55
CA PRO A 20 -0.33 -4.75 9.86
C PRO A 20 -0.43 -4.87 8.33
N VAL A 21 0.19 -3.92 7.64
CA VAL A 21 0.70 -4.16 6.30
C VAL A 21 2.01 -4.90 6.46
N ASP A 22 2.06 -6.10 5.87
CA ASP A 22 3.26 -6.93 5.84
C ASP A 22 3.90 -6.84 4.46
N VAL A 23 5.23 -6.76 4.44
CA VAL A 23 6.04 -6.75 3.22
C VAL A 23 7.01 -7.92 3.27
N TRP A 24 7.16 -8.61 2.15
CA TRP A 24 8.17 -9.63 1.94
C TRP A 24 9.06 -9.18 0.81
N TYR A 25 10.28 -8.79 1.16
CA TYR A 25 11.28 -8.38 0.18
C TYR A 25 11.91 -9.61 -0.46
N GLY A 26 11.90 -9.64 -1.79
CA GLY A 26 12.51 -10.69 -2.59
C GLY A 26 14.03 -10.73 -2.43
N SER A 27 14.63 -11.78 -2.96
CA SER A 27 16.09 -11.94 -2.93
C SER A 27 16.56 -12.77 -4.12
N PRO A 28 17.85 -12.66 -4.50
CA PRO A 28 18.39 -13.36 -5.68
C PRO A 28 18.22 -14.88 -5.65
N ASN A 29 18.15 -15.45 -4.44
CA ASN A 29 17.99 -16.89 -4.22
C ASN A 29 16.52 -17.34 -4.17
N GLY A 30 15.56 -16.45 -4.42
CA GLY A 30 14.12 -16.74 -4.35
C GLY A 30 13.55 -16.85 -2.93
N THR A 31 14.31 -16.45 -1.91
CA THR A 31 13.79 -16.33 -0.53
C THR A 31 13.17 -14.96 -0.29
N PHE A 32 12.44 -14.84 0.81
CA PHE A 32 11.76 -13.62 1.21
C PHE A 32 12.14 -13.19 2.62
N ARG A 33 12.48 -11.92 2.81
CA ARG A 33 12.63 -11.30 4.13
C ARG A 33 11.32 -10.62 4.52
N HIS A 34 10.68 -11.11 5.58
CA HIS A 34 9.45 -10.50 6.13
C HIS A 34 9.77 -9.25 6.95
N GLU A 35 8.95 -8.23 6.77
CA GLU A 35 8.97 -6.98 7.53
C GLU A 35 7.54 -6.48 7.77
N GLN A 36 7.25 -6.03 9.00
CA GLN A 36 6.01 -5.32 9.30
C GLN A 36 6.23 -3.84 9.02
N ALA A 37 5.55 -3.31 8.00
CA ALA A 37 5.70 -1.91 7.61
C ALA A 37 5.02 -0.97 8.63
N PHE A 38 3.71 -1.11 8.82
CA PHE A 38 2.95 -0.30 9.76
C PHE A 38 1.60 -0.94 10.08
N LEU A 39 0.98 -0.45 11.16
CA LEU A 39 -0.38 -0.83 11.54
C LEU A 39 -1.40 -0.15 10.62
N ASP A 40 -2.24 -0.97 9.98
CA ASP A 40 -3.34 -0.49 9.17
C ASP A 40 -4.66 -0.71 9.93
N PRO A 41 -5.53 0.31 9.97
CA PRO A 41 -6.77 0.21 10.72
C PRO A 41 -7.80 -0.76 10.08
N GLY A 42 -7.54 -1.30 8.87
CA GLY A 42 -8.32 -2.32 8.17
C GLY A 42 -9.38 -1.76 7.22
N GLY A 43 -10.12 -2.65 6.54
CA GLY A 43 -11.21 -2.31 5.63
C GLY A 43 -10.80 -2.11 4.17
N ARG A 44 -9.69 -2.71 3.74
CA ARG A 44 -9.15 -2.53 2.39
C ARG A 44 -10.02 -3.24 1.35
N GLN A 45 -10.45 -2.51 0.32
CA GLN A 45 -11.31 -3.01 -0.75
C GLN A 45 -10.53 -3.23 -2.05
N SER A 46 -9.54 -2.38 -2.32
CA SER A 46 -8.72 -2.43 -3.53
C SER A 46 -7.36 -1.80 -3.28
N THR A 47 -6.36 -2.23 -4.05
CA THR A 47 -4.98 -1.73 -3.99
C THR A 47 -4.46 -1.46 -5.40
N ALA A 48 -3.62 -0.44 -5.54
CA ALA A 48 -2.91 -0.12 -6.77
C ALA A 48 -1.47 0.30 -6.45
N VAL A 49 -0.57 0.17 -7.43
CA VAL A 49 0.87 0.42 -7.27
C VAL A 49 1.36 1.30 -8.43
N ALA A 50 2.03 2.41 -8.11
CA ALA A 50 2.79 3.24 -9.06
C ALA A 50 3.70 4.19 -8.30
N ASP A 51 4.74 4.71 -8.96
CA ASP A 51 5.52 5.85 -8.45
C ASP A 51 4.66 7.12 -8.53
N LEU A 52 4.19 7.63 -7.39
CA LEU A 52 3.27 8.78 -7.33
C LEU A 52 3.97 10.08 -6.94
N ASP A 53 5.14 10.00 -6.32
CA ASP A 53 5.93 11.16 -5.91
C ASP A 53 7.14 11.43 -6.84
N GLY A 54 7.39 10.55 -7.81
CA GLY A 54 8.44 10.68 -8.81
C GLY A 54 9.83 10.33 -8.29
N ASN A 55 9.92 9.60 -7.17
CA ASN A 55 11.20 9.24 -6.56
C ASN A 55 11.84 8.00 -7.20
N GLY A 56 11.16 7.37 -8.16
CA GLY A 56 11.59 6.17 -8.86
C GLY A 56 11.11 4.88 -8.21
N LEU A 57 10.68 4.89 -6.95
CA LEU A 57 10.19 3.72 -6.21
C LEU A 57 8.66 3.67 -6.27
N PRO A 58 8.05 2.47 -6.40
CA PRO A 58 6.60 2.39 -6.40
C PRO A 58 5.98 2.72 -5.04
N ASP A 59 4.95 3.55 -5.04
CA ASP A 59 4.06 3.78 -3.91
C ASP A 59 2.82 2.87 -3.99
N ILE A 60 2.07 2.79 -2.89
CA ILE A 60 0.86 1.97 -2.78
C ILE A 60 -0.35 2.86 -2.49
N VAL A 61 -1.39 2.71 -3.29
CA VAL A 61 -2.70 3.34 -3.05
C VAL A 61 -3.67 2.30 -2.51
N LEU A 62 -4.33 2.65 -1.42
CA LEU A 62 -5.30 1.81 -0.73
C LEU A 62 -6.68 2.48 -0.81
N ALA A 63 -7.66 1.78 -1.37
CA ALA A 63 -9.07 2.10 -1.17
C ALA A 63 -9.56 1.39 0.09
N ILE A 64 -10.07 2.16 1.05
CA ILE A 64 -10.51 1.68 2.35
C ILE A 64 -12.02 1.96 2.47
N GLY A 65 -12.80 0.92 2.71
CA GLY A 65 -14.24 1.01 2.96
C GLY A 65 -14.63 0.08 4.10
N ARG A 66 -15.12 0.65 5.20
CA ARG A 66 -15.63 -0.11 6.35
C ARG A 66 -17.14 -0.01 6.43
N LYS A 67 -17.76 -1.04 7.00
CA LYS A 67 -19.17 -1.01 7.34
C LYS A 67 -19.43 0.16 8.31
N ASN A 68 -20.41 1.01 7.99
CA ASN A 68 -20.81 2.18 8.78
C ASN A 68 -19.72 3.27 8.92
N SER A 69 -18.77 3.37 7.99
CA SER A 69 -17.85 4.51 7.93
C SER A 69 -17.71 4.99 6.49
N PRO A 70 -17.55 6.31 6.28
CA PRO A 70 -17.22 6.82 4.96
C PRO A 70 -15.94 6.14 4.43
N PRO A 71 -15.90 5.76 3.15
CA PRO A 71 -14.70 5.23 2.55
C PRO A 71 -13.66 6.35 2.39
N ASN A 72 -12.40 5.96 2.33
CA ASN A 72 -11.32 6.88 2.03
C ASN A 72 -10.26 6.22 1.15
N ILE A 73 -9.47 7.06 0.48
CA ILE A 73 -8.26 6.63 -0.22
C ILE A 73 -7.07 7.08 0.61
N ARG A 74 -6.08 6.20 0.73
CA ARG A 74 -4.81 6.47 1.37
C ARG A 74 -3.66 6.13 0.43
N VAL A 75 -2.60 6.93 0.47
CA VAL A 75 -1.33 6.64 -0.21
C VAL A 75 -0.28 6.32 0.84
N GLU A 76 0.38 5.19 0.66
CA GLU A 76 1.53 4.72 1.44
C GLU A 76 2.76 4.81 0.53
N ARG A 77 3.83 5.44 1.02
CA ARG A 77 4.97 5.76 0.17
C ARG A 77 6.13 4.84 0.41
N THR A 78 6.91 4.60 -0.64
CA THR A 78 8.23 3.98 -0.47
C THR A 78 9.27 5.08 -0.31
N ASN A 79 9.95 5.11 0.82
CA ASN A 79 10.97 6.11 1.08
C ASN A 79 12.27 5.83 0.30
N SER A 80 13.21 6.77 0.35
CA SER A 80 14.49 6.67 -0.36
C SER A 80 15.39 5.50 0.05
N GLN A 81 15.00 4.72 1.06
CA GLN A 81 15.69 3.49 1.47
C GLN A 81 14.99 2.22 0.95
N GLY A 82 13.96 2.35 0.11
CA GLY A 82 13.19 1.21 -0.41
C GLY A 82 12.24 0.60 0.62
N VAL A 83 11.89 1.35 1.67
CA VAL A 83 11.01 0.88 2.74
C VAL A 83 9.64 1.54 2.62
N LEU A 84 8.59 0.71 2.61
CA LEU A 84 7.21 1.19 2.63
C LEU A 84 6.87 1.80 4.00
N GLU A 85 6.41 3.04 4.01
CA GLU A 85 6.05 3.77 5.21
C GLU A 85 4.65 4.37 5.14
N HIS A 86 4.03 4.50 6.32
CA HIS A 86 2.77 5.22 6.43
C HIS A 86 3.03 6.71 6.40
N VAL A 87 2.39 7.41 5.45
CA VAL A 87 2.47 8.88 5.38
C VAL A 87 1.24 9.50 6.03
N PRO A 88 1.39 10.27 7.13
CA PRO A 88 0.27 10.97 7.75
C PRO A 88 -0.38 11.95 6.77
N ASN A 89 -1.71 12.12 6.88
CA ASN A 89 -2.50 13.09 6.12
C ASN A 89 -2.58 12.87 4.59
N THR A 90 -2.22 11.68 4.08
CA THR A 90 -2.51 11.30 2.67
C THR A 90 -3.92 10.76 2.46
N THR A 91 -4.80 10.91 3.46
CA THR A 91 -6.15 10.35 3.44
C THR A 91 -7.14 11.36 2.89
N THR A 92 -7.79 11.01 1.77
CA THR A 92 -8.93 11.76 1.24
C THR A 92 -10.22 11.04 1.61
N ASN A 93 -11.06 11.67 2.43
CA ASN A 93 -12.34 11.11 2.88
C ASN A 93 -13.46 11.44 1.90
N PHE A 94 -14.32 10.46 1.60
CA PHE A 94 -15.52 10.64 0.77
C PHE A 94 -16.77 10.63 1.66
N THR A 95 -17.75 11.47 1.39
CA THR A 95 -18.93 11.66 2.28
C THR A 95 -20.12 10.73 1.96
N GLY A 96 -19.89 9.61 1.27
CA GLY A 96 -20.94 8.66 0.84
C GLY A 96 -20.70 7.22 1.29
N THR A 97 -21.61 6.30 0.94
CA THR A 97 -21.46 4.85 1.20
C THR A 97 -20.93 4.08 -0.02
N ASP A 98 -20.56 4.78 -1.08
CA ASP A 98 -20.20 4.15 -2.36
C ASP A 98 -18.85 3.44 -2.28
N SER A 99 -18.70 2.36 -3.04
CA SER A 99 -17.40 1.69 -3.18
C SER A 99 -16.41 2.62 -3.88
N VAL A 100 -15.20 2.71 -3.32
CA VAL A 100 -14.11 3.45 -3.95
C VAL A 100 -13.20 2.44 -4.65
N PHE A 101 -12.98 2.65 -5.94
CA PHE A 101 -12.04 1.85 -6.73
C PHE A 101 -10.87 2.73 -7.13
N VAL A 102 -9.66 2.15 -7.12
CA VAL A 102 -8.45 2.81 -7.61
C VAL A 102 -8.00 2.07 -8.84
N TRP A 103 -7.86 2.80 -9.95
CA TRP A 103 -7.26 2.31 -11.18
C TRP A 103 -6.14 3.28 -11.55
N LEU A 104 -4.97 2.75 -11.84
CA LEU A 104 -3.85 3.53 -12.38
C LEU A 104 -3.73 3.17 -13.86
N THR A 105 -3.74 4.18 -14.72
CA THR A 105 -3.51 4.00 -16.16
C THR A 105 -2.04 4.24 -16.45
N SER A 106 -1.39 3.29 -17.12
CA SER A 106 -0.03 3.42 -17.67
C SER A 106 0.04 4.38 -18.83
#